data_AF-A0AA41QZF0-F1
#
_entry.id   AF-A0AA41QZF0-F1
#
_cell.length_a   1.000
_cell.length_b   1.000
_cell.length_c   1.000
_cell.angle_alpha   90.00
_cell.angle_beta   90.00
_cell.angle_gamma   90.00
#
_symmetry.space_group_name_H-M   'P 1'
#
loop_
_entity.id
_entity.type
_entity.pdbx_description
1 polymer ?
#
loop_
_entity_poly.entity_id
_entity_poly.type
_entity_poly.pdbx_seq_one_letter_code
_entity_poly.pdbx_strand_id
1 'polypeptide(L)'
;MSDETQGTQRPERARANRFAGLVANTPRPTRIAVAITVVAVMVVGVTAGASGIVQAVNKAAHSSALTANDQATVALATARETNAATSTTLSAGIVAGAALSAKVTALVGAAAGLADPGALTALEAASKRLGDTVASIAADRRLDLSTGVSIVTAVADTTVPALPPDAETDAIASATSYINRLTADASGSVKGNAYLTATIEKATKAVHDAFAPVVNSVPAGGQARLDASASAGTPERDALTAAIAAVNNDDSALDTLWAYTQAGIAAKSSHDAVEAQKAADAAAAAQKAAEQAAATVQAKSRSSSGGSAKSGSTSGSSSSAGGSSSSGSSSSSGGSASSSTAPKDGSPTWYPLQIHAGGSDCQGAGGGQQVSYGSTLQPPANAFSVNTYEIPGYGWGVKWTCDTGW
;
A
#
# COMPACT_ATOMS: atom_id res chain seq x y z
N MET A 1 47.36 -82.02 -7.31
CA MET A 1 46.59 -82.79 -8.29
C MET A 1 45.17 -82.84 -7.80
N SER A 2 44.31 -82.07 -8.48
CA SER A 2 42.87 -82.27 -8.70
C SER A 2 42.29 -80.91 -9.11
N ASP A 3 42.08 -80.78 -10.42
CA ASP A 3 41.09 -79.92 -11.06
C ASP A 3 39.73 -80.05 -10.37
N GLU A 4 38.94 -78.97 -10.29
CA GLU A 4 37.67 -78.85 -11.04
C GLU A 4 36.93 -77.52 -10.79
N THR A 5 36.70 -76.79 -11.89
CA THR A 5 35.54 -75.95 -12.23
C THR A 5 35.16 -74.70 -11.43
N GLN A 6 35.48 -73.55 -12.03
CA GLN A 6 34.74 -72.29 -11.85
C GLN A 6 33.40 -72.35 -12.61
N GLY A 7 32.29 -72.24 -11.88
CA GLY A 7 30.95 -72.05 -12.42
C GLY A 7 30.52 -70.59 -12.38
N THR A 8 30.41 -69.98 -13.56
CA THR A 8 29.95 -68.60 -13.80
C THR A 8 28.45 -68.46 -13.50
N GLN A 9 28.08 -67.87 -12.35
CA GLN A 9 26.68 -67.45 -12.09
C GLN A 9 26.39 -66.09 -12.75
N ARG A 10 25.41 -66.10 -13.66
CA ARG A 10 24.86 -64.95 -14.41
C ARG A 10 24.12 -63.93 -13.51
N PRO A 11 24.02 -62.66 -13.94
CA PRO A 11 23.47 -61.56 -13.15
C PRO A 11 21.95 -61.40 -13.35
N GLU A 12 21.11 -62.23 -12.72
CA GLU A 12 19.65 -62.03 -12.73
C GLU A 12 19.11 -61.24 -11.52
N ARG A 13 19.84 -61.19 -10.41
CA ARG A 13 19.38 -60.50 -9.19
C ARG A 13 19.45 -58.96 -9.24
N ALA A 14 20.18 -58.38 -10.19
CA ALA A 14 20.33 -56.92 -10.29
C ALA A 14 19.17 -56.22 -11.04
N ARG A 15 18.34 -56.95 -11.80
CA ARG A 15 17.22 -56.35 -12.56
C ARG A 15 15.92 -56.23 -11.75
N ALA A 16 15.67 -57.16 -10.81
CA ALA A 16 14.48 -57.10 -9.94
C ALA A 16 14.50 -55.89 -8.98
N ASN A 17 15.68 -55.52 -8.47
CA ASN A 17 15.80 -54.41 -7.50
C ASN A 17 15.70 -53.01 -8.12
N ARG A 18 15.92 -52.85 -9.44
CA ARG A 18 15.75 -51.54 -10.11
C ARG A 18 14.28 -51.18 -10.37
N PHE A 19 13.41 -52.17 -10.56
CA PHE A 19 11.98 -51.94 -10.74
C PHE A 19 11.25 -51.60 -9.43
N ALA A 20 11.67 -52.19 -8.31
CA ALA A 20 11.09 -51.87 -7.00
C ALA A 20 11.33 -50.41 -6.57
N GLY A 21 12.48 -49.82 -6.92
CA GLY A 21 12.81 -48.43 -6.60
C GLY A 21 11.99 -47.39 -7.40
N LEU A 22 11.59 -47.71 -8.63
CA LEU A 22 10.78 -46.84 -9.50
C LEU A 22 9.30 -46.76 -9.06
N VAL A 23 8.78 -47.81 -8.41
CA VAL A 23 7.39 -47.85 -7.91
C VAL A 23 7.26 -47.17 -6.53
N ALA A 24 8.36 -47.05 -5.78
CA ALA A 24 8.36 -46.45 -4.45
C ALA A 24 8.22 -44.92 -4.42
N ASN A 25 8.41 -44.23 -5.55
CA ASN A 25 8.34 -42.76 -5.65
C ASN A 25 7.17 -42.22 -6.50
N THR A 26 6.30 -43.08 -7.01
CA THR A 26 5.10 -42.65 -7.77
C THR A 26 3.93 -42.33 -6.83
N PRO A 27 3.05 -41.36 -7.14
CA PRO A 27 1.86 -41.07 -6.33
C PRO A 27 0.92 -42.29 -6.25
N ARG A 28 0.24 -42.45 -5.10
CA ARG A 28 -0.61 -43.63 -4.78
C ARG A 28 -1.58 -44.08 -5.89
N PRO A 29 -2.29 -43.20 -6.64
CA PRO A 29 -3.18 -43.66 -7.71
C PRO A 29 -2.43 -44.35 -8.86
N THR A 30 -1.22 -43.90 -9.19
CA THR A 30 -0.39 -44.48 -10.26
C THR A 30 0.16 -45.85 -9.87
N ARG A 31 0.42 -46.09 -8.57
CA ARG A 31 0.83 -47.42 -8.07
C ARG A 31 -0.29 -48.45 -8.21
N ILE A 32 -1.54 -48.05 -7.98
CA ILE A 32 -2.70 -48.91 -8.13
C ILE A 32 -2.89 -49.25 -9.62
N ALA A 33 -2.77 -48.27 -10.51
CA ALA A 33 -2.85 -48.50 -11.96
C ALA A 33 -1.78 -49.48 -12.46
N VAL A 34 -0.51 -49.30 -12.05
CA VAL A 34 0.61 -50.18 -12.44
C VAL A 34 0.47 -51.59 -11.83
N ALA A 35 0.04 -51.70 -10.57
CA ALA A 35 -0.20 -52.99 -9.94
C ALA A 35 -1.32 -53.78 -10.65
N ILE A 36 -2.38 -53.10 -11.07
CA ILE A 36 -3.47 -53.70 -11.85
C ILE A 36 -2.98 -54.12 -13.25
N THR A 37 -2.10 -53.35 -13.89
CA THR A 37 -1.53 -53.72 -15.20
C THR A 37 -0.64 -54.96 -15.11
N VAL A 38 0.16 -55.07 -14.04
CA VAL A 38 1.06 -56.22 -13.83
C VAL A 38 0.26 -57.50 -13.51
N VAL A 39 -0.82 -57.40 -12.74
CA VAL A 39 -1.70 -58.55 -12.44
C VAL A 39 -2.48 -58.98 -13.69
N ALA A 40 -2.94 -58.04 -14.53
CA ALA A 40 -3.62 -58.36 -15.79
C ALA A 40 -2.70 -59.08 -16.78
N VAL A 41 -1.39 -58.76 -16.80
CA VAL A 41 -0.40 -59.41 -17.68
C VAL A 41 -0.01 -60.81 -17.20
N MET A 42 -0.02 -61.09 -15.89
CA MET A 42 0.30 -62.44 -15.37
C MET A 42 -0.81 -63.48 -15.55
N VAL A 43 -2.04 -63.08 -15.90
CA VAL A 43 -3.18 -64.01 -16.13
C VAL A 43 -3.29 -64.46 -17.60
N VAL A 44 -2.44 -63.95 -18.51
CA VAL A 44 -2.49 -64.20 -19.98
C VAL A 44 -1.97 -65.59 -20.39
N GLY A 45 -1.92 -66.53 -19.46
CA GLY A 45 -1.41 -67.89 -19.68
C GLY A 45 -2.42 -68.92 -20.18
N VAL A 46 -3.63 -68.60 -20.67
CA VAL A 46 -4.51 -69.60 -21.33
C VAL A 46 -5.41 -68.96 -22.41
N THR A 47 -5.39 -69.54 -23.61
CA THR A 47 -5.79 -69.02 -24.92
C THR A 47 -7.27 -69.20 -25.32
N ALA A 48 -8.24 -68.83 -24.47
CA ALA A 48 -9.65 -68.76 -24.91
C ALA A 48 -10.45 -67.75 -24.05
N GLY A 49 -10.61 -66.52 -24.54
CA GLY A 49 -11.38 -65.47 -23.86
C GLY A 49 -10.90 -64.02 -24.04
N ALA A 50 -10.10 -63.73 -25.07
CA ALA A 50 -9.44 -62.42 -25.26
C ALA A 50 -10.42 -61.22 -25.31
N SER A 51 -11.67 -61.41 -25.76
CA SER A 51 -12.69 -60.35 -25.78
C SER A 51 -13.17 -59.95 -24.37
N GLY A 52 -13.27 -60.90 -23.43
CA GLY A 52 -13.71 -60.62 -22.06
C GLY A 52 -12.66 -59.83 -21.25
N ILE A 53 -11.37 -60.11 -21.48
CA ILE A 53 -10.26 -59.40 -20.81
C ILE A 53 -10.19 -57.95 -21.29
N VAL A 54 -10.28 -57.70 -22.59
CA VAL A 54 -10.26 -56.34 -23.14
C VAL A 54 -11.46 -55.52 -22.64
N GLN A 55 -12.65 -56.12 -22.55
CA GLN A 55 -13.83 -55.46 -21.97
C GLN A 55 -13.65 -55.15 -20.48
N ALA A 56 -13.09 -56.06 -19.69
CA ALA A 56 -12.83 -55.84 -18.27
C ALA A 56 -11.80 -54.73 -18.04
N VAL A 57 -10.71 -54.69 -18.84
CA VAL A 57 -9.69 -53.64 -18.77
C VAL A 57 -10.27 -52.29 -19.18
N ASN A 58 -11.06 -52.22 -20.27
CA ASN A 58 -11.70 -50.99 -20.71
C ASN A 58 -12.70 -50.48 -19.66
N LYS A 59 -13.48 -51.37 -19.04
CA LYS A 59 -14.41 -51.00 -17.95
C LYS A 59 -13.67 -50.48 -16.72
N ALA A 60 -12.54 -51.09 -16.36
CA ALA A 60 -11.72 -50.62 -15.24
C ALA A 60 -11.06 -49.26 -15.53
N ALA A 61 -10.53 -49.07 -16.75
CA ALA A 61 -9.96 -47.80 -17.19
C ALA A 61 -11.01 -46.68 -17.20
N HIS A 62 -12.20 -46.96 -17.71
CA HIS A 62 -13.32 -46.03 -17.72
C HIS A 62 -13.77 -45.63 -16.30
N SER A 63 -13.96 -46.61 -15.42
CA SER A 63 -14.31 -46.36 -14.00
C SER A 63 -13.23 -45.53 -13.28
N SER A 64 -11.95 -45.82 -13.54
CA SER A 64 -10.83 -45.04 -13.01
C SER A 64 -10.82 -43.61 -13.56
N ALA A 65 -11.16 -43.40 -14.83
CA ALA A 65 -11.23 -42.07 -15.44
C ALA A 65 -12.37 -41.26 -14.83
N LEU A 66 -13.56 -41.86 -14.62
CA LEU A 66 -14.68 -41.22 -13.92
C LEU A 66 -14.30 -40.82 -12.50
N THR A 67 -13.69 -41.72 -11.74
CA THR A 67 -13.23 -41.43 -10.37
C THR A 67 -12.22 -40.26 -10.34
N ALA A 68 -11.30 -40.21 -11.30
CA ALA A 68 -10.33 -39.12 -11.41
C ALA A 68 -11.01 -37.79 -11.78
N ASN A 69 -12.03 -37.83 -12.65
CA ASN A 69 -12.83 -36.67 -13.01
C ASN A 69 -13.63 -36.12 -11.83
N ASP A 70 -14.26 -36.99 -11.04
CA ASP A 70 -14.98 -36.62 -9.82
C ASP A 70 -14.05 -35.94 -8.82
N GLN A 71 -12.86 -36.51 -8.58
CA GLN A 71 -11.85 -35.93 -7.70
C GLN A 71 -11.37 -34.57 -8.20
N ALA A 72 -11.13 -34.42 -9.51
CA ALA A 72 -10.74 -33.15 -10.10
C ALA A 72 -11.84 -32.08 -9.93
N THR A 73 -13.11 -32.47 -10.08
CA THR A 73 -14.27 -31.58 -9.89
C THR A 73 -14.38 -31.10 -8.44
N VAL A 74 -14.21 -32.00 -7.47
CA VAL A 74 -14.17 -31.64 -6.04
C VAL A 74 -13.00 -30.69 -5.74
N ALA A 75 -11.81 -30.99 -6.26
CA ALA A 75 -10.63 -30.14 -6.08
C ALA A 75 -10.82 -28.73 -6.67
N LEU A 76 -11.45 -28.63 -7.85
CA LEU A 76 -11.79 -27.34 -8.45
C LEU A 76 -12.78 -26.55 -7.59
N ALA A 77 -13.81 -27.20 -7.06
CA ALA A 77 -14.79 -26.55 -6.19
C ALA A 77 -14.11 -25.97 -4.93
N THR A 78 -13.26 -26.75 -4.26
CA THR A 78 -12.48 -26.28 -3.10
C THR A 78 -11.52 -25.13 -3.46
N ALA A 79 -10.84 -25.21 -4.61
CA ALA A 79 -9.94 -24.15 -5.07
C ALA A 79 -10.70 -22.84 -5.34
N ARG A 80 -11.90 -22.91 -5.92
CA ARG A 80 -12.78 -21.75 -6.15
C ARG A 80 -13.27 -21.12 -4.85
N GLU A 81 -13.73 -21.93 -3.90
CA GLU A 81 -14.17 -21.45 -2.59
C GLU A 81 -13.02 -20.75 -1.85
N THR A 82 -11.82 -21.34 -1.87
CA THR A 82 -10.61 -20.75 -1.28
C THR A 82 -10.23 -19.44 -1.98
N ASN A 83 -10.32 -19.40 -3.31
CA ASN A 83 -10.03 -18.19 -4.09
C ASN A 83 -11.03 -17.07 -3.79
N ALA A 84 -12.32 -17.39 -3.66
CA ALA A 84 -13.34 -16.43 -3.26
C ALA A 84 -13.07 -15.86 -1.86
N ALA A 85 -12.80 -16.74 -0.87
CA ALA A 85 -12.47 -16.31 0.49
C ALA A 85 -11.22 -15.41 0.53
N THR A 86 -10.14 -15.79 -0.17
CA THR A 86 -8.90 -14.99 -0.22
C THR A 86 -9.12 -13.64 -0.93
N SER A 87 -9.96 -13.61 -1.97
CA SER A 87 -10.34 -12.36 -2.65
C SER A 87 -11.10 -11.43 -1.72
N THR A 88 -12.05 -11.96 -0.93
CA THR A 88 -12.79 -11.19 0.08
C THR A 88 -11.84 -10.60 1.13
N THR A 89 -10.90 -11.39 1.65
CA THR A 89 -9.88 -10.92 2.59
C THR A 89 -9.02 -9.80 1.99
N LEU A 90 -8.57 -9.96 0.74
CA LEU A 90 -7.81 -8.93 0.03
C LEU A 90 -8.63 -7.63 -0.11
N SER A 91 -9.89 -7.71 -0.54
CA SER A 91 -10.74 -6.52 -0.66
C SER A 91 -10.97 -5.82 0.68
N ALA A 92 -11.17 -6.58 1.77
CA ALA A 92 -11.30 -6.02 3.11
C ALA A 92 -10.00 -5.33 3.54
N GLY A 93 -8.84 -5.92 3.26
CA GLY A 93 -7.53 -5.34 3.54
C GLY A 93 -7.27 -4.04 2.77
N ILE A 94 -7.69 -3.98 1.50
CA ILE A 94 -7.60 -2.78 0.65
C ILE A 94 -8.44 -1.65 1.24
N VAL A 95 -9.72 -1.91 1.58
CA VAL A 95 -10.61 -0.90 2.17
C VAL A 95 -10.08 -0.42 3.53
N ALA A 96 -9.65 -1.34 4.40
CA ALA A 96 -9.08 -1.01 5.70
C ALA A 96 -7.78 -0.18 5.56
N GLY A 97 -6.90 -0.56 4.63
CA GLY A 97 -5.66 0.17 4.35
C GLY A 97 -5.91 1.58 3.81
N ALA A 98 -6.87 1.75 2.91
CA ALA A 98 -7.29 3.07 2.41
C ALA A 98 -7.83 3.95 3.54
N ALA A 99 -8.73 3.40 4.37
CA ALA A 99 -9.31 4.12 5.50
C ALA A 99 -8.24 4.52 6.54
N LEU A 100 -7.28 3.62 6.82
CA LEU A 100 -6.16 3.91 7.70
C LEU A 100 -5.28 5.04 7.15
N SER A 101 -4.89 4.98 5.87
CA SER A 101 -4.07 6.01 5.23
C SER A 101 -4.74 7.39 5.26
N ALA A 102 -6.05 7.46 5.00
CA ALA A 102 -6.83 8.68 5.13
C ALA A 102 -6.85 9.23 6.56
N LYS A 103 -7.11 8.38 7.56
CA LYS A 103 -7.09 8.77 8.98
C LYS A 103 -5.73 9.30 9.41
N VAL A 104 -4.64 8.63 9.02
CA VAL A 104 -3.27 9.03 9.37
C VAL A 104 -2.92 10.36 8.70
N THR A 105 -3.31 10.57 7.44
CA THR A 105 -3.07 11.84 6.74
C THR A 105 -3.77 13.01 7.43
N ALA A 106 -5.04 12.81 7.84
CA ALA A 106 -5.76 13.80 8.64
C ALA A 106 -5.05 14.07 9.98
N LEU A 107 -4.59 13.02 10.66
CA LEU A 107 -3.89 13.14 11.94
C LEU A 107 -2.57 13.90 11.81
N VAL A 108 -1.75 13.62 10.80
CA VAL A 108 -0.48 14.34 10.57
C VAL A 108 -0.74 15.83 10.42
N GLY A 109 -1.78 16.21 9.67
CA GLY A 109 -2.19 17.61 9.56
C GLY A 109 -2.63 18.23 10.89
N ALA A 110 -3.44 17.50 11.67
CA ALA A 110 -3.91 17.96 12.98
C ALA A 110 -2.81 18.03 14.05
N ALA A 111 -1.79 17.16 13.95
CA ALA A 111 -0.67 17.06 14.89
C ALA A 111 0.48 18.03 14.57
N ALA A 112 0.38 18.80 13.49
CA ALA A 112 1.41 19.75 13.09
C ALA A 112 1.72 20.74 14.24
N GLY A 113 2.98 20.75 14.69
CA GLY A 113 3.43 21.59 15.81
C GLY A 113 3.05 21.08 17.21
N LEU A 114 2.44 19.90 17.32
CA LEU A 114 2.11 19.23 18.59
C LEU A 114 2.96 17.99 18.87
N ALA A 115 3.66 17.47 17.86
CA ALA A 115 4.55 16.31 17.95
C ALA A 115 5.86 16.58 17.19
N ASP A 116 6.83 15.68 17.33
CA ASP A 116 8.12 15.81 16.65
C ASP A 116 7.95 15.85 15.12
N PRO A 117 8.46 16.89 14.42
CA PRO A 117 8.30 17.02 12.97
C PRO A 117 8.92 15.86 12.18
N GLY A 118 10.02 15.28 12.67
CA GLY A 118 10.68 14.14 12.03
C GLY A 118 9.81 12.87 12.12
N ALA A 119 9.24 12.61 13.30
CA ALA A 119 8.32 11.51 13.53
C ALA A 119 7.03 11.65 12.70
N LEU A 120 6.46 12.85 12.63
CA LEU A 120 5.29 13.13 11.77
C LEU A 120 5.60 12.93 10.29
N THR A 121 6.77 13.37 9.82
CA THR A 121 7.21 13.16 8.44
C THR A 121 7.38 11.67 8.13
N ALA A 122 7.93 10.89 9.06
CA ALA A 122 8.06 9.44 8.91
C ALA A 122 6.70 8.74 8.86
N LEU A 123 5.76 9.15 9.71
CA LEU A 123 4.38 8.65 9.73
C LEU A 123 3.64 9.00 8.43
N GLU A 124 3.79 10.22 7.93
CA GLU A 124 3.23 10.65 6.64
C GLU A 124 3.79 9.82 5.49
N ALA A 125 5.12 9.63 5.45
CA ALA A 125 5.75 8.82 4.42
C ALA A 125 5.29 7.35 4.46
N ALA A 126 5.12 6.77 5.65
CA ALA A 126 4.56 5.43 5.81
C ALA A 126 3.09 5.36 5.33
N SER A 127 2.28 6.35 5.70
CA SER A 127 0.87 6.45 5.29
C SER A 127 0.71 6.61 3.77
N LYS A 128 1.57 7.42 3.16
CA LYS A 128 1.61 7.59 1.70
C LYS A 128 1.98 6.29 1.01
N ARG A 129 3.00 5.57 1.49
CA ARG A 129 3.38 4.26 0.94
C ARG A 129 2.23 3.24 1.05
N LEU A 130 1.48 3.23 2.16
CA LEU A 130 0.29 2.40 2.31
C LEU A 130 -0.78 2.81 1.29
N GLY A 131 -1.07 4.10 1.16
CA GLY A 131 -2.04 4.63 0.19
C GLY A 131 -1.67 4.27 -1.25
N ASP A 132 -0.41 4.48 -1.64
CA ASP A 132 0.11 4.14 -2.97
C ASP A 132 0.02 2.62 -3.24
N THR A 133 0.35 1.80 -2.24
CA THR A 133 0.25 0.33 -2.32
C THR A 133 -1.19 -0.10 -2.54
N VAL A 134 -2.12 0.41 -1.73
CA VAL A 134 -3.54 0.09 -1.82
C VAL A 134 -4.12 0.56 -3.16
N ALA A 135 -3.77 1.76 -3.62
CA ALA A 135 -4.21 2.30 -4.90
C ALA A 135 -3.69 1.49 -6.08
N SER A 136 -2.41 1.09 -6.06
CA SER A 136 -1.81 0.23 -7.10
C SER A 136 -2.53 -1.11 -7.18
N ILE A 137 -2.74 -1.78 -6.04
CA ILE A 137 -3.42 -3.07 -5.99
C ILE A 137 -4.88 -2.95 -6.45
N ALA A 138 -5.57 -1.88 -6.03
CA ALA A 138 -6.95 -1.64 -6.44
C ALA A 138 -7.05 -1.39 -7.94
N ALA A 139 -6.13 -0.62 -8.53
CA ALA A 139 -6.07 -0.38 -9.97
C ALA A 139 -5.84 -1.68 -10.75
N ASP A 140 -4.85 -2.49 -10.32
CA ASP A 140 -4.54 -3.79 -10.95
C ASP A 140 -5.72 -4.77 -10.89
N ARG A 141 -6.48 -4.73 -9.79
CA ARG A 141 -7.67 -5.58 -9.59
C ARG A 141 -8.96 -4.96 -10.10
N ARG A 142 -8.93 -3.74 -10.64
CA ARG A 142 -10.11 -2.95 -11.03
C ARG A 142 -11.15 -2.87 -9.90
N LEU A 143 -10.68 -2.74 -8.66
CA LEU A 143 -11.50 -2.52 -7.49
C LEU A 143 -11.87 -1.04 -7.42
N ASP A 144 -13.16 -0.75 -7.32
CA ASP A 144 -13.61 0.58 -6.98
C ASP A 144 -13.52 0.78 -5.46
N LEU A 145 -12.53 1.57 -5.04
CA LEU A 145 -12.28 1.89 -3.64
C LEU A 145 -13.43 2.66 -2.97
N SER A 146 -14.32 3.30 -3.76
CA SER A 146 -15.46 4.05 -3.22
C SER A 146 -16.65 3.16 -2.88
N THR A 147 -16.83 2.05 -3.59
CA THR A 147 -17.94 1.11 -3.39
C THR A 147 -17.51 -0.19 -2.71
N GLY A 148 -16.21 -0.50 -2.68
CA GLY A 148 -15.66 -1.72 -2.10
C GLY A 148 -15.98 -3.00 -2.89
N VAL A 149 -16.53 -2.85 -4.10
CA VAL A 149 -16.97 -3.97 -4.94
C VAL A 149 -15.86 -4.35 -5.94
N SER A 150 -15.52 -5.63 -5.98
CA SER A 150 -14.67 -6.21 -7.03
C SER A 150 -15.45 -6.27 -8.35
N ILE A 151 -14.94 -5.60 -9.38
CA ILE A 151 -15.52 -5.66 -10.73
C ILE A 151 -15.13 -6.96 -11.45
N VAL A 152 -14.12 -7.69 -10.95
CA VAL A 152 -13.56 -8.85 -11.64
C VAL A 152 -13.44 -10.05 -10.69
N THR A 153 -14.47 -10.90 -10.70
CA THR A 153 -14.42 -12.27 -10.17
C THR A 153 -14.23 -13.26 -11.34
N ALA A 154 -13.33 -12.96 -12.27
CA ALA A 154 -13.26 -13.64 -13.58
C ALA A 154 -13.00 -15.16 -13.52
N VAL A 155 -12.47 -15.70 -12.43
CA VAL A 155 -12.20 -17.14 -12.28
C VAL A 155 -13.45 -17.93 -11.84
N ALA A 156 -14.46 -17.27 -11.26
CA ALA A 156 -15.67 -17.94 -10.79
C ALA A 156 -16.59 -18.39 -11.93
N ASP A 157 -16.56 -17.69 -13.08
CA ASP A 157 -17.57 -17.84 -14.14
C ASP A 157 -17.24 -18.85 -15.24
N THR A 158 -16.05 -19.48 -15.23
CA THR A 158 -15.76 -20.52 -16.23
C THR A 158 -16.58 -21.77 -15.91
N THR A 159 -17.56 -22.10 -16.73
CA THR A 159 -18.36 -23.31 -16.56
C THR A 159 -17.54 -24.55 -16.93
N VAL A 160 -17.58 -25.56 -16.07
CA VAL A 160 -17.06 -26.89 -16.43
C VAL A 160 -18.09 -27.54 -17.35
N PRO A 161 -17.72 -28.00 -18.56
CA PRO A 161 -18.65 -28.71 -19.43
C PRO A 161 -19.17 -29.97 -18.74
N ALA A 162 -20.48 -30.17 -18.74
CA ALA A 162 -21.06 -31.42 -18.22
C ALA A 162 -20.66 -32.58 -19.12
N LEU A 163 -20.21 -33.69 -18.52
CA LEU A 163 -19.97 -34.93 -19.24
C LEU A 163 -21.31 -35.62 -19.56
N PRO A 164 -21.54 -36.06 -20.80
CA PRO A 164 -22.71 -36.88 -21.12
C PRO A 164 -22.60 -38.26 -20.43
N PRO A 165 -23.73 -38.92 -20.13
CA PRO A 165 -23.75 -40.19 -19.38
C PRO A 165 -23.07 -41.36 -20.12
N ASP A 166 -22.86 -41.23 -21.43
CA ASP A 166 -22.19 -42.17 -22.33
C ASP A 166 -20.82 -41.66 -22.81
N ALA A 167 -20.23 -40.68 -22.13
CA ALA A 167 -18.92 -40.12 -22.48
C ALA A 167 -17.85 -41.21 -22.61
N GLU A 168 -17.06 -41.18 -23.67
CA GLU A 168 -15.94 -42.11 -23.82
C GLU A 168 -14.80 -41.80 -22.84
N THR A 169 -13.96 -42.80 -22.54
CA THR A 169 -12.83 -42.68 -21.59
C THR A 169 -11.89 -41.52 -21.95
N ASP A 170 -11.62 -41.30 -23.24
CA ASP A 170 -10.75 -40.21 -23.71
C ASP A 170 -11.39 -38.82 -23.53
N ALA A 171 -12.72 -38.73 -23.66
CA ALA A 171 -13.47 -37.51 -23.39
C ALA A 171 -13.44 -37.18 -21.88
N ILE A 172 -13.59 -38.19 -21.02
CA ILE A 172 -13.48 -38.04 -19.56
C ILE A 172 -12.07 -37.60 -19.16
N ALA A 173 -11.03 -38.21 -19.75
CA ALA A 173 -9.63 -37.82 -19.50
C ALA A 173 -9.35 -36.37 -19.93
N SER A 174 -9.86 -35.97 -21.09
CA SER A 174 -9.72 -34.60 -21.61
C SER A 174 -10.43 -33.58 -20.70
N ALA A 175 -11.66 -33.88 -20.28
CA ALA A 175 -12.40 -33.04 -19.32
C ALA A 175 -11.66 -32.93 -17.98
N THR A 176 -11.09 -34.03 -17.49
CA THR A 176 -10.28 -34.04 -16.26
C THR A 176 -9.04 -33.16 -16.38
N SER A 177 -8.34 -33.19 -17.53
CA SER A 177 -7.19 -32.30 -17.79
C SER A 177 -7.61 -30.83 -17.80
N TYR A 178 -8.73 -30.50 -18.44
CA TYR A 178 -9.27 -29.14 -18.44
C TYR A 178 -9.63 -28.65 -17.03
N ILE A 179 -10.32 -29.48 -16.23
CA ILE A 179 -10.63 -29.17 -14.83
C ILE A 179 -9.35 -28.94 -14.01
N ASN A 180 -8.33 -29.78 -14.20
CA ASN A 180 -7.04 -29.61 -13.50
C ASN A 180 -6.35 -28.27 -13.86
N ARG A 181 -6.45 -27.81 -15.12
CA ARG A 181 -5.95 -26.48 -15.50
C ARG A 181 -6.71 -25.37 -14.79
N LEU A 182 -8.04 -25.41 -14.77
CA LEU A 182 -8.86 -24.45 -14.01
C LEU A 182 -8.53 -24.46 -12.52
N THR A 183 -8.26 -25.64 -11.94
CA THR A 183 -7.84 -25.77 -10.54
C THR A 183 -6.48 -25.12 -10.29
N ALA A 184 -5.53 -25.27 -11.22
CA ALA A 184 -4.23 -24.62 -11.16
C ALA A 184 -4.34 -23.09 -11.25
N ASP A 185 -5.17 -22.57 -12.16
CA ASP A 185 -5.43 -21.14 -12.32
C ASP A 185 -6.07 -20.53 -11.06
N ALA A 186 -7.06 -21.21 -10.49
CA ALA A 186 -7.68 -20.81 -9.22
C ALA A 186 -6.66 -20.80 -8.07
N SER A 187 -5.79 -21.82 -7.99
CA SER A 187 -4.74 -21.91 -6.98
C SER A 187 -3.66 -20.84 -7.16
N GLY A 188 -3.32 -20.49 -8.41
CA GLY A 188 -2.42 -19.38 -8.74
C GLY A 188 -3.00 -18.04 -8.27
N SER A 189 -4.30 -17.83 -8.49
CA SER A 189 -5.03 -16.65 -8.02
C SER A 189 -5.02 -16.55 -6.48
N VAL A 190 -5.23 -17.65 -5.76
CA VAL A 190 -5.10 -17.71 -4.29
C VAL A 190 -3.73 -17.24 -3.83
N LYS A 191 -2.65 -17.76 -4.43
CA LYS A 191 -1.28 -17.36 -4.08
C LYS A 191 -1.02 -15.88 -4.36
N GLY A 192 -1.47 -15.39 -5.51
CA GLY A 192 -1.37 -13.98 -5.87
C GLY A 192 -2.11 -13.09 -4.87
N ASN A 193 -3.36 -13.43 -4.52
CA ASN A 193 -4.13 -12.66 -3.54
C ASN A 193 -3.50 -12.69 -2.15
N ALA A 194 -3.01 -13.84 -1.69
CA ALA A 194 -2.31 -13.95 -0.41
C ALA A 194 -1.04 -13.09 -0.36
N TYR A 195 -0.26 -13.03 -1.45
CA TYR A 195 0.92 -12.16 -1.56
C TYR A 195 0.54 -10.67 -1.47
N LEU A 196 -0.52 -10.25 -2.16
CA LEU A 196 -1.01 -8.88 -2.12
C LEU A 196 -1.52 -8.50 -0.71
N THR A 197 -2.25 -9.40 -0.05
CA THR A 197 -2.70 -9.21 1.34
C THR A 197 -1.50 -9.02 2.27
N ALA A 198 -0.48 -9.90 2.19
CA ALA A 198 0.73 -9.77 3.00
C ALA A 198 1.49 -8.46 2.72
N THR A 199 1.43 -7.96 1.49
CA THR A 199 2.04 -6.67 1.11
C THR A 199 1.32 -5.50 1.80
N ILE A 200 -0.02 -5.53 1.82
CA ILE A 200 -0.83 -4.53 2.55
C ILE A 200 -0.55 -4.62 4.05
N GLU A 201 -0.52 -5.82 4.64
CA GLU A 201 -0.21 -6.03 6.05
C GLU A 201 1.16 -5.47 6.44
N LYS A 202 2.18 -5.68 5.59
CA LYS A 202 3.52 -5.12 5.80
C LYS A 202 3.51 -3.58 5.77
N ALA A 203 2.80 -2.98 4.82
CA ALA A 203 2.68 -1.52 4.72
C ALA A 203 1.91 -0.95 5.92
N THR A 204 0.81 -1.59 6.33
CA THR A 204 0.04 -1.27 7.53
C THR A 204 0.91 -1.36 8.79
N LYS A 205 1.72 -2.42 8.92
CA LYS A 205 2.67 -2.54 10.03
C LYS A 205 3.68 -1.40 10.06
N ALA A 206 4.20 -0.97 8.91
CA ALA A 206 5.12 0.16 8.85
C ALA A 206 4.47 1.47 9.34
N VAL A 207 3.17 1.67 9.08
CA VAL A 207 2.40 2.78 9.65
C VAL A 207 2.30 2.64 11.17
N HIS A 208 1.97 1.45 11.68
CA HIS A 208 1.93 1.18 13.13
C HIS A 208 3.28 1.42 13.82
N ASP A 209 4.38 0.96 13.22
CA ASP A 209 5.72 1.16 13.76
C ASP A 209 6.10 2.66 13.78
N ALA A 210 5.62 3.45 12.81
CA ALA A 210 5.83 4.89 12.75
C ALA A 210 5.03 5.69 13.79
N PHE A 211 4.01 5.10 14.42
CA PHE A 211 3.29 5.75 15.52
C PHE A 211 4.10 5.86 16.80
N ALA A 212 4.94 4.86 17.12
CA ALA A 212 5.67 4.85 18.39
C ALA A 212 6.57 6.09 18.59
N PRO A 213 7.36 6.53 17.59
CA PRO A 213 8.09 7.79 17.68
C PRO A 213 7.21 9.02 17.89
N VAL A 214 6.01 9.06 17.27
CA VAL A 214 5.06 10.17 17.43
C VAL A 214 4.52 10.20 18.86
N VAL A 215 4.04 9.05 19.36
CA VAL A 215 3.56 8.89 20.75
C VAL A 215 4.64 9.31 21.75
N ASN A 216 5.88 8.85 21.58
CA ASN A 216 6.98 9.19 22.47
C ASN A 216 7.32 10.70 22.46
N SER A 217 6.97 11.43 21.40
CA SER A 217 7.19 12.87 21.31
C SER A 217 6.09 13.72 21.95
N VAL A 218 4.90 13.14 22.17
CA VAL A 218 3.73 13.85 22.69
C VAL A 218 3.96 14.49 24.06
N PRO A 219 4.59 13.83 25.06
CA PRO A 219 4.80 14.45 26.37
C PRO A 219 5.61 15.75 26.29
N ALA A 220 6.70 15.76 25.52
CA ALA A 220 7.54 16.94 25.35
C ALA A 220 6.83 18.04 24.54
N GLY A 221 6.22 17.68 23.40
CA GLY A 221 5.49 18.64 22.56
C GLY A 221 4.26 19.22 23.26
N GLY A 222 3.52 18.39 23.98
CA GLY A 222 2.35 18.78 24.75
C GLY A 222 2.68 19.70 25.92
N GLN A 223 3.76 19.42 26.66
CA GLN A 223 4.23 20.31 27.72
C GLN A 223 4.67 21.66 27.17
N ALA A 224 5.46 21.67 26.09
CA ALA A 224 5.87 22.91 25.44
C ALA A 224 4.64 23.74 24.98
N ARG A 225 3.56 23.07 24.54
CA ARG A 225 2.32 23.72 24.17
C ARG A 225 1.55 24.29 25.36
N LEU A 226 1.49 23.56 26.48
CA LEU A 226 0.93 24.06 27.73
C LEU A 226 1.66 25.31 28.22
N ASP A 227 2.99 25.30 28.16
CA ASP A 227 3.83 26.43 28.56
C ASP A 227 3.61 27.64 27.64
N ALA A 228 3.54 27.42 26.33
CA ALA A 228 3.26 28.47 25.34
C ALA A 228 1.83 29.03 25.44
N SER A 229 0.89 28.27 26.01
CA SER A 229 -0.52 28.63 26.13
C SER A 229 -0.90 29.00 27.57
N ALA A 230 0.02 29.61 28.32
CA ALA A 230 -0.15 29.87 29.77
C ALA A 230 -1.40 30.70 30.13
N SER A 231 -1.89 31.53 29.20
CA SER A 231 -3.12 32.33 29.37
C SER A 231 -4.41 31.65 28.90
N ALA A 232 -4.34 30.43 28.35
CA ALA A 232 -5.53 29.63 28.06
C ALA A 232 -6.34 29.34 29.33
N GLY A 233 -7.65 29.15 29.16
CA GLY A 233 -8.55 28.77 30.24
C GLY A 233 -8.16 27.46 30.91
N THR A 234 -8.45 27.35 32.22
CA THR A 234 -8.20 26.15 33.02
C THR A 234 -8.81 24.88 32.40
N PRO A 235 -10.07 24.88 31.91
CA PRO A 235 -10.67 23.69 31.32
C PRO A 235 -9.90 23.16 30.10
N GLU A 236 -9.41 24.05 29.22
CA GLU A 236 -8.66 23.62 28.03
C GLU A 236 -7.26 23.11 28.39
N ARG A 237 -6.61 23.72 29.39
CA ARG A 237 -5.31 23.25 29.89
C ARG A 237 -5.41 21.90 30.59
N ASP A 238 -6.45 21.69 31.39
CA ASP A 238 -6.72 20.41 32.06
C ASP A 238 -7.03 19.31 31.03
N ALA A 239 -7.83 19.63 29.99
CA ALA A 239 -8.12 18.71 28.89
C ALA A 239 -6.85 18.31 28.12
N LEU A 240 -5.96 19.26 27.81
CA LEU A 240 -4.68 18.98 27.16
C LEU A 240 -3.77 18.12 28.05
N THR A 241 -3.72 18.40 29.36
CA THR A 241 -2.95 17.61 30.33
C THR A 241 -3.47 16.16 30.41
N ALA A 242 -4.78 15.99 30.47
CA ALA A 242 -5.41 14.67 30.47
C ALA A 242 -5.14 13.90 29.17
N ALA A 243 -5.19 14.58 28.02
CA ALA A 243 -4.91 13.96 26.73
C ALA A 243 -3.45 13.51 26.58
N ILE A 244 -2.48 14.30 27.08
CA ILE A 244 -1.06 13.89 27.13
C ILE A 244 -0.91 12.61 27.97
N ALA A 245 -1.56 12.56 29.14
CA ALA A 245 -1.53 11.39 29.99
C ALA A 245 -2.19 10.16 29.34
N ALA A 246 -3.27 10.35 28.59
CA ALA A 246 -3.96 9.27 27.89
C ALA A 246 -3.08 8.63 26.80
N VAL A 247 -2.38 9.45 25.99
CA VAL A 247 -1.48 8.94 24.94
C VAL A 247 -0.36 8.05 25.48
N ASN A 248 0.10 8.29 26.72
CA ASN A 248 1.15 7.47 27.34
C ASN A 248 0.67 6.12 27.89
N ASN A 249 -0.64 5.94 28.07
CA ASN A 249 -1.21 4.77 28.77
C ASN A 249 -2.07 3.87 27.87
N ASP A 250 -2.24 4.22 26.59
CA ASP A 250 -3.18 3.56 25.70
C ASP A 250 -2.47 2.82 24.56
N ASP A 251 -2.84 1.55 24.37
CA ASP A 251 -2.39 0.71 23.25
C ASP A 251 -3.08 1.12 21.92
N SER A 252 -4.16 1.90 21.97
CA SER A 252 -4.88 2.47 20.82
C SER A 252 -4.36 3.88 20.46
N ALA A 253 -3.13 3.93 19.96
CA ALA A 253 -2.42 5.18 19.67
C ALA A 253 -3.20 6.17 18.76
N LEU A 254 -4.05 5.69 17.86
CA LEU A 254 -4.71 6.55 16.85
C LEU A 254 -5.78 7.48 17.41
N ASP A 255 -6.75 6.93 18.16
CA ASP A 255 -7.89 7.70 18.66
C ASP A 255 -7.44 8.63 19.81
N THR A 256 -6.50 8.17 20.63
CA THR A 256 -5.87 8.99 21.67
C THR A 256 -5.03 10.12 21.10
N LEU A 257 -4.23 9.88 20.06
CA LEU A 257 -3.51 10.94 19.36
C LEU A 257 -4.49 11.96 18.75
N TRP A 258 -5.61 11.51 18.17
CA TRP A 258 -6.62 12.43 17.65
C TRP A 258 -7.22 13.30 18.75
N ALA A 259 -7.62 12.72 19.89
CA ALA A 259 -8.11 13.47 21.04
C ALA A 259 -7.08 14.49 21.57
N TYR A 260 -5.81 14.10 21.62
CA TYR A 260 -4.69 15.00 21.94
C TYR A 260 -4.59 16.18 20.97
N THR A 261 -4.68 15.94 19.66
CA THR A 261 -4.66 17.05 18.69
C THR A 261 -5.82 18.03 18.89
N GLN A 262 -7.02 17.54 19.17
CA GLN A 262 -8.19 18.38 19.43
C GLN A 262 -8.04 19.20 20.70
N ALA A 263 -7.53 18.61 21.79
CA ALA A 263 -7.24 19.33 23.02
C ALA A 263 -6.16 20.41 22.81
N GLY A 264 -5.11 20.12 22.02
CA GLY A 264 -4.07 21.08 21.67
C GLY A 264 -4.56 22.25 20.81
N ILE A 265 -5.53 22.03 19.92
CA ILE A 265 -6.19 23.08 19.14
C ILE A 265 -7.07 23.95 20.05
N ALA A 266 -7.88 23.33 20.91
CA ALA A 266 -8.75 24.05 21.84
C ALA A 266 -7.95 24.95 22.80
N ALA A 267 -6.87 24.43 23.39
CA ALA A 267 -5.98 25.22 24.25
C ALA A 267 -5.37 26.42 23.52
N LYS A 268 -4.95 26.25 22.27
CA LYS A 268 -4.41 27.34 21.45
C LYS A 268 -5.47 28.40 21.16
N SER A 269 -6.66 27.98 20.73
CA SER A 269 -7.76 28.90 20.43
C SER A 269 -8.18 29.70 21.67
N SER A 270 -8.19 29.06 22.85
CA SER A 270 -8.47 29.70 24.14
C SER A 270 -7.41 30.75 24.47
N HIS A 271 -6.12 30.42 24.32
CA HIS A 271 -5.02 31.38 24.48
C HIS A 271 -5.13 32.58 23.53
N ASP A 272 -5.32 32.34 22.23
CA ASP A 272 -5.40 33.39 21.22
C ASP A 272 -6.57 34.35 21.50
N ALA A 273 -7.71 33.83 21.96
CA ALA A 273 -8.87 34.64 22.35
C ALA A 273 -8.56 35.54 23.57
N VAL A 274 -7.85 35.01 24.57
CA VAL A 274 -7.44 35.79 25.76
C VAL A 274 -6.44 36.89 25.38
N GLU A 275 -5.45 36.60 24.54
CA GLU A 275 -4.50 37.60 24.08
C GLU A 275 -5.16 38.67 23.19
N ALA A 276 -6.12 38.28 22.35
CA ALA A 276 -6.91 39.22 21.57
C ALA A 276 -7.73 40.17 22.47
N GLN A 277 -8.36 39.65 23.53
CA GLN A 277 -9.08 40.47 24.49
C GLN A 277 -8.15 41.45 25.22
N LYS A 278 -6.97 40.99 25.67
CA LYS A 278 -5.96 41.87 26.29
C LYS A 278 -5.51 42.98 25.34
N ALA A 279 -5.31 42.67 24.06
CA ALA A 279 -4.95 43.67 23.06
C ALA A 279 -6.09 44.70 22.86
N ALA A 280 -7.35 44.26 22.85
CA ALA A 280 -8.51 45.13 22.77
C ALA A 280 -8.63 46.05 24.00
N ASP A 281 -8.42 45.51 25.21
CA ASP A 281 -8.46 46.28 26.45
C ASP A 281 -7.32 47.32 26.51
N ALA A 282 -6.13 46.95 26.06
CA ALA A 282 -4.99 47.87 25.95
C ALA A 282 -5.26 49.00 24.94
N ALA A 283 -5.87 48.69 23.79
CA ALA A 283 -6.28 49.69 22.81
C ALA A 283 -7.35 50.65 23.38
N ALA A 284 -8.33 50.12 24.11
CA ALA A 284 -9.36 50.94 24.77
C ALA A 284 -8.77 51.84 25.86
N ALA A 285 -7.80 51.35 26.64
CA ALA A 285 -7.07 52.14 27.63
C ALA A 285 -6.25 53.26 26.98
N ALA A 286 -5.58 52.98 25.86
CA ALA A 286 -4.83 53.98 25.09
C ALA A 286 -5.74 55.08 24.52
N GLN A 287 -6.93 54.72 24.02
CA GLN A 287 -7.92 55.69 23.55
C GLN A 287 -8.40 56.61 24.69
N LYS A 288 -8.74 56.05 25.85
CA LYS A 288 -9.14 56.84 27.03
C LYS A 288 -8.02 57.80 27.48
N ALA A 289 -6.76 57.36 27.45
CA ALA A 289 -5.62 58.22 27.77
C ALA A 289 -5.47 59.36 26.76
N ALA A 290 -5.67 59.09 25.45
CA ALA A 290 -5.64 60.13 24.42
C ALA A 290 -6.78 61.14 24.58
N GLU A 291 -7.99 60.70 24.92
CA GLU A 291 -9.14 61.58 25.19
C GLU A 291 -8.90 62.48 26.42
N GLN A 292 -8.32 61.95 27.50
CA GLN A 292 -7.95 62.72 28.68
C GLN A 292 -6.85 63.76 28.39
N ALA A 293 -5.85 63.39 27.60
CA ALA A 293 -4.80 64.31 27.16
C ALA A 293 -5.40 65.46 26.32
N ALA A 294 -6.31 65.15 25.38
CA ALA A 294 -7.00 66.15 24.57
C ALA A 294 -7.86 67.11 25.41
N ALA A 295 -8.59 66.59 26.41
CA ALA A 295 -9.39 67.41 27.33
C ALA A 295 -8.52 68.39 28.15
N THR A 296 -7.33 67.95 28.57
CA THR A 296 -6.38 68.78 29.34
C THR A 296 -5.84 69.95 28.50
N VAL A 297 -5.56 69.72 27.22
CA VAL A 297 -5.12 70.78 26.28
C VAL A 297 -6.24 71.79 26.03
N GLN A 298 -7.49 71.35 25.86
CA GLN A 298 -8.64 72.26 25.72
C GLN A 298 -8.87 73.11 26.98
N ALA A 299 -8.74 72.53 28.18
CA ALA A 299 -8.90 73.27 29.44
C ALA A 299 -7.86 74.40 29.58
N LYS A 300 -6.61 74.15 29.20
CA LYS A 300 -5.53 75.15 29.22
C LYS A 300 -5.70 76.26 28.18
N SER A 301 -6.41 75.98 27.10
CA SER A 301 -6.74 76.95 26.05
C SER A 301 -7.87 77.90 26.46
N ARG A 302 -8.76 77.49 27.39
CA ARG A 302 -9.90 78.30 27.86
C ARG A 302 -9.55 79.19 29.06
N SER A 303 -8.56 78.81 29.88
CA SER A 303 -8.13 79.59 31.05
C SER A 303 -7.23 80.79 30.72
N SER A 304 -6.79 80.97 29.47
CA SER A 304 -6.01 82.13 29.02
C SER A 304 -6.85 83.27 28.41
N SER A 305 -8.18 83.29 28.63
CA SER A 305 -9.07 84.34 28.10
C SER A 305 -9.29 85.55 29.04
N GLY A 306 -8.51 85.67 30.13
CA GLY A 306 -8.53 86.84 31.01
C GLY A 306 -7.13 87.26 31.42
N GLY A 307 -6.53 88.23 30.72
CA GLY A 307 -5.31 88.89 31.18
C GLY A 307 -4.37 89.38 30.08
N SER A 308 -4.66 90.60 29.59
CA SER A 308 -3.71 91.62 29.10
C SER A 308 -2.40 91.17 28.47
N ALA A 309 -2.33 91.27 27.14
CA ALA A 309 -1.08 91.24 26.39
C ALA A 309 -0.20 92.47 26.75
N LYS A 310 0.98 92.20 27.32
CA LYS A 310 2.16 93.07 27.22
C LYS A 310 3.23 92.27 26.48
N SER A 311 3.75 92.92 25.44
CA SER A 311 4.81 92.52 24.51
C SER A 311 5.97 91.73 25.13
N GLY A 312 6.36 90.63 24.47
CA GLY A 312 7.56 89.86 24.78
C GLY A 312 7.83 88.82 23.69
N SER A 313 8.58 89.23 22.68
CA SER A 313 9.14 88.41 21.61
C SER A 313 10.15 87.39 22.15
N THR A 314 9.97 86.11 21.84
CA THR A 314 11.09 85.17 21.62
C THR A 314 10.63 83.95 20.82
N SER A 315 11.38 83.71 19.74
CA SER A 315 11.35 82.58 18.82
C SER A 315 11.80 81.28 19.48
N GLY A 316 11.13 80.17 19.17
CA GLY A 316 11.54 78.82 19.55
C GLY A 316 10.63 77.78 18.93
N SER A 317 10.84 77.49 17.65
CA SER A 317 10.08 76.52 16.87
C SER A 317 10.40 75.07 17.30
N SER A 318 9.40 74.32 17.73
CA SER A 318 9.39 72.85 17.68
C SER A 318 8.08 72.38 17.05
N SER A 319 8.17 71.97 15.79
CA SER A 319 7.06 71.45 15.01
C SER A 319 6.92 69.94 15.24
N SER A 320 5.86 69.56 15.95
CA SER A 320 5.26 68.22 15.96
C SER A 320 3.87 68.32 15.33
N ALA A 321 3.67 67.69 14.17
CA ALA A 321 2.41 67.23 13.59
C ALA A 321 2.79 66.49 12.30
N GLY A 322 2.41 65.24 12.03
CA GLY A 322 1.08 64.66 12.14
C GLY A 322 0.57 64.46 10.71
N GLY A 323 0.25 63.24 10.31
CA GLY A 323 -0.29 62.98 8.98
C GLY A 323 -0.43 61.50 8.63
N SER A 324 -1.61 60.94 8.89
CA SER A 324 -2.08 59.67 8.35
C SER A 324 -2.43 59.80 6.87
N SER A 325 -2.15 58.79 6.05
CA SER A 325 -3.07 58.32 4.99
C SER A 325 -2.56 57.04 4.34
N SER A 326 -3.48 56.09 4.21
CA SER A 326 -3.42 54.92 3.35
C SER A 326 -3.75 55.32 1.90
N SER A 327 -2.98 54.83 0.94
CA SER A 327 -3.46 54.43 -0.40
C SER A 327 -2.32 53.77 -1.18
N GLY A 328 -2.69 52.71 -1.91
CA GLY A 328 -1.76 51.79 -2.54
C GLY A 328 -0.99 52.36 -3.72
N SER A 329 0.07 51.65 -4.08
CA SER A 329 0.71 51.77 -5.38
C SER A 329 1.20 50.40 -5.83
N SER A 330 0.65 50.04 -6.99
CA SER A 330 1.06 49.03 -7.94
C SER A 330 2.57 48.97 -8.16
N SER A 331 3.12 47.75 -8.20
CA SER A 331 4.29 47.44 -9.02
C SER A 331 4.02 46.13 -9.77
N SER A 332 3.83 46.31 -11.07
CA SER A 332 3.80 45.27 -12.09
C SER A 332 5.20 45.10 -12.68
N SER A 333 5.69 43.87 -12.66
CA SER A 333 6.70 43.29 -13.56
C SER A 333 6.37 41.79 -13.56
N GLY A 334 5.72 41.23 -14.59
CA GLY A 334 6.36 40.77 -15.84
C GLY A 334 7.28 39.59 -15.53
N GLY A 335 7.14 38.38 -16.02
CA GLY A 335 6.40 37.77 -17.13
C GLY A 335 7.01 36.36 -17.28
N SER A 336 6.22 35.39 -17.69
CA SER A 336 6.66 34.02 -17.95
C SER A 336 7.76 33.95 -19.01
N ALA A 337 8.80 33.14 -18.82
CA ALA A 337 9.41 32.33 -19.88
C ALA A 337 10.47 31.36 -19.34
N SER A 338 10.26 30.10 -19.71
CA SER A 338 11.26 29.05 -19.85
C SER A 338 12.53 29.57 -20.55
N SER A 339 13.70 29.33 -19.96
CA SER A 339 14.91 29.07 -20.74
C SER A 339 15.88 28.20 -19.94
N SER A 340 16.17 27.06 -20.56
CA SER A 340 17.21 26.10 -20.26
C SER A 340 18.58 26.76 -20.07
N THR A 341 19.17 26.62 -18.88
CA THR A 341 20.62 26.73 -18.69
C THR A 341 21.06 25.59 -17.78
N ALA A 342 21.91 24.71 -18.32
CA ALA A 342 22.46 23.55 -17.64
C ALA A 342 23.40 23.96 -16.48
N PRO A 343 23.36 23.30 -15.31
CA PRO A 343 24.44 23.37 -14.34
C PRO A 343 25.57 22.42 -14.78
N LYS A 344 26.73 23.00 -15.08
CA LYS A 344 28.03 22.33 -14.93
C LYS A 344 28.23 22.11 -13.43
N ASP A 345 28.01 20.89 -12.95
CA ASP A 345 28.69 20.32 -11.80
C ASP A 345 28.41 18.81 -11.77
N GLY A 346 29.47 18.01 -11.64
CA GLY A 346 29.48 16.55 -11.83
C GLY A 346 28.77 15.73 -10.75
N SER A 347 27.55 16.12 -10.38
CA SER A 347 26.62 15.31 -9.58
C SER A 347 25.54 14.76 -10.52
N PRO A 348 25.29 13.43 -10.58
CA PRO A 348 24.23 12.92 -11.43
C PRO A 348 22.90 13.52 -10.97
N THR A 349 22.32 14.38 -11.79
CA THR A 349 20.98 14.94 -11.58
C THR A 349 20.03 13.74 -11.53
N TRP A 350 19.51 13.44 -10.34
CA TRP A 350 18.59 12.33 -10.15
C TRP A 350 17.29 12.66 -10.87
N TYR A 351 17.02 11.96 -11.98
CA TYR A 351 15.74 12.03 -12.67
C TYR A 351 14.89 10.82 -12.26
N PRO A 352 13.63 11.03 -11.83
CA PRO A 352 12.75 9.93 -11.46
C PRO A 352 12.53 9.01 -12.66
N LEU A 353 12.62 7.70 -12.42
CA LEU A 353 12.34 6.68 -13.41
C LEU A 353 10.85 6.72 -13.79
N GLN A 354 10.57 6.91 -15.08
CA GLN A 354 9.22 6.78 -15.62
C GLN A 354 9.08 5.44 -16.34
N ILE A 355 8.18 4.59 -15.86
CA ILE A 355 7.83 3.32 -16.48
C ILE A 355 6.41 3.46 -17.03
N HIS A 356 6.26 3.27 -18.33
CA HIS A 356 4.95 3.22 -18.97
C HIS A 356 4.74 1.83 -19.55
N ALA A 357 3.83 1.05 -18.96
CA ALA A 357 3.38 -0.19 -19.57
C ALA A 357 2.69 0.13 -20.91
N GLY A 358 3.23 -0.40 -22.00
CA GLY A 358 2.77 -0.05 -23.35
C GLY A 358 3.70 -0.42 -24.49
N GLY A 359 4.77 -1.18 -24.23
CA GLY A 359 5.58 -1.79 -25.29
C GLY A 359 4.77 -2.83 -26.08
N SER A 360 5.31 -3.25 -27.23
CA SER A 360 4.78 -4.37 -28.03
C SER A 360 4.49 -5.60 -27.17
N ASP A 361 3.52 -6.43 -27.57
CA ASP A 361 3.13 -7.66 -26.86
C ASP A 361 4.36 -8.50 -26.46
N CYS A 362 4.33 -9.05 -25.26
CA CYS A 362 5.40 -9.90 -24.75
C CYS A 362 5.49 -11.17 -25.60
N GLN A 363 6.64 -11.39 -26.24
CA GLN A 363 6.92 -12.55 -27.08
C GLN A 363 8.15 -13.32 -26.59
N GLY A 364 8.12 -14.65 -26.72
CA GLY A 364 9.24 -15.52 -26.36
C GLY A 364 9.44 -15.68 -24.85
N ALA A 365 10.69 -15.84 -24.41
CA ALA A 365 11.03 -16.04 -22.99
C ALA A 365 11.13 -14.73 -22.17
N GLY A 366 11.03 -13.57 -22.83
CA GLY A 366 11.27 -12.27 -22.22
C GLY A 366 12.18 -11.37 -23.06
N GLY A 367 12.52 -10.21 -22.51
CA GLY A 367 13.32 -9.18 -23.18
C GLY A 367 13.87 -8.14 -22.21
N GLY A 368 14.42 -7.07 -22.77
CA GLY A 368 14.90 -5.94 -21.98
C GLY A 368 15.05 -4.67 -22.81
N GLN A 369 15.02 -3.54 -22.13
CA GLN A 369 15.21 -2.21 -22.70
C GLN A 369 16.14 -1.41 -21.80
N GLN A 370 16.95 -0.53 -22.39
CA GLN A 370 17.80 0.41 -21.67
C GLN A 370 17.56 1.81 -22.23
N VAL A 371 17.48 2.80 -21.36
CA VAL A 371 17.26 4.20 -21.74
C VAL A 371 18.15 5.11 -20.91
N SER A 372 18.48 6.28 -21.46
CA SER A 372 19.23 7.31 -20.74
C SER A 372 18.42 7.93 -19.59
N TYR A 373 19.09 8.56 -18.62
CA TYR A 373 18.40 9.30 -17.55
C TYR A 373 17.39 10.32 -18.11
N GLY A 374 16.21 10.41 -17.50
CA GLY A 374 15.11 11.27 -17.95
C GLY A 374 14.27 10.70 -19.10
N SER A 375 14.56 9.49 -19.57
CA SER A 375 13.78 8.79 -20.60
C SER A 375 12.84 7.73 -20.00
N THR A 376 11.85 7.30 -20.77
CA THR A 376 10.80 6.37 -20.34
C THR A 376 11.11 4.93 -20.72
N LEU A 377 10.97 4.00 -19.77
CA LEU A 377 10.98 2.55 -20.03
C LEU A 377 9.58 2.08 -20.44
N GLN A 378 9.51 1.24 -21.49
CA GLN A 378 8.26 0.74 -22.06
C GLN A 378 8.24 -0.80 -22.11
N PRO A 379 8.16 -1.49 -20.95
CA PRO A 379 7.96 -2.93 -20.95
C PRO A 379 6.59 -3.30 -21.57
N PRO A 380 6.45 -4.53 -22.13
CA PRO A 380 5.16 -5.06 -22.56
C PRO A 380 4.14 -5.04 -21.42
N ALA A 381 2.90 -4.66 -21.72
CA ALA A 381 1.84 -4.60 -20.71
C ALA A 381 1.44 -5.98 -20.15
N ASN A 382 1.70 -7.05 -20.92
CA ASN A 382 1.43 -8.45 -20.57
C ASN A 382 2.69 -9.22 -20.10
N ALA A 383 3.73 -8.54 -19.65
CA ALA A 383 4.90 -9.20 -19.06
C ALA A 383 4.55 -9.86 -17.71
N PHE A 384 5.02 -11.09 -17.50
CA PHE A 384 4.83 -11.86 -16.26
C PHE A 384 5.64 -11.28 -15.09
N SER A 385 6.87 -10.85 -15.36
CA SER A 385 7.70 -10.16 -14.37
C SER A 385 8.45 -9.02 -15.05
N VAL A 386 8.66 -7.93 -14.32
CA VAL A 386 9.39 -6.74 -14.78
C VAL A 386 10.34 -6.31 -13.66
N ASN A 387 11.64 -6.28 -13.96
CA ASN A 387 12.69 -5.88 -13.03
C ASN A 387 13.48 -4.71 -13.62
N THR A 388 13.54 -3.61 -12.89
CA THR A 388 14.34 -2.43 -13.26
C THR A 388 15.68 -2.42 -12.52
N TYR A 389 16.70 -1.87 -13.18
CA TYR A 389 18.04 -1.73 -12.62
C TYR A 389 18.68 -0.43 -13.12
N GLU A 390 19.55 0.17 -12.31
CA GLU A 390 20.32 1.34 -12.72
C GLU A 390 21.55 0.90 -13.53
N ILE A 391 21.89 1.68 -14.56
CA ILE A 391 23.13 1.57 -15.34
C ILE A 391 23.97 2.81 -15.00
N PRO A 392 24.95 2.69 -14.08
CA PRO A 392 25.71 3.83 -13.59
C PRO A 392 26.31 4.66 -14.73
N GLY A 393 26.02 5.96 -14.74
CA GLY A 393 26.55 6.91 -15.73
C GLY A 393 25.86 6.89 -17.10
N TYR A 394 24.83 6.05 -17.29
CA TYR A 394 24.08 5.98 -18.55
C TYR A 394 22.58 6.22 -18.34
N GLY A 395 21.94 5.49 -17.43
CA GLY A 395 20.50 5.60 -17.21
C GLY A 395 19.88 4.39 -16.53
N TRP A 396 18.72 3.96 -17.02
CA TRP A 396 17.95 2.86 -16.44
C TRP A 396 17.78 1.72 -17.43
N GLY A 397 17.82 0.50 -16.91
CA GLY A 397 17.47 -0.72 -17.62
C GLY A 397 16.21 -1.38 -17.05
N VAL A 398 15.49 -2.10 -17.89
CA VAL A 398 14.43 -3.02 -17.50
C VAL A 398 14.67 -4.38 -18.16
N LYS A 399 14.40 -5.45 -17.43
CA LYS A 399 14.25 -6.81 -17.95
C LYS A 399 12.86 -7.30 -17.63
N TRP A 400 12.29 -8.05 -18.55
CA TRP A 400 10.99 -8.68 -18.33
C TRP A 400 11.01 -10.13 -18.79
N THR A 401 10.14 -10.93 -18.18
CA THR A 401 9.85 -12.31 -18.61
C THR A 401 8.42 -12.36 -19.13
N CYS A 402 8.21 -13.10 -20.22
CA CYS A 402 6.85 -13.40 -20.68
C CYS A 402 6.37 -14.68 -20.02
N ASP A 403 5.06 -14.79 -19.80
CA ASP A 403 4.48 -16.09 -19.43
C ASP A 403 4.62 -17.03 -20.63
N THR A 404 5.32 -18.14 -20.44
CA THR A 404 5.51 -19.13 -21.51
C THR A 404 4.42 -20.18 -21.54
N GLY A 405 3.51 -20.21 -20.53
CA GLY A 405 2.35 -21.10 -20.51
C GLY A 405 2.67 -22.60 -20.40
N TRP A 406 3.84 -22.97 -19.85
CA TRP A 406 4.27 -24.36 -19.65
C TRP A 406 4.29 -24.78 -18.19
#